data_AF-A0A0R2NQB6-F1
#
_entry.id   AF-A0A0R2NQB6-F1
#
_cell.length_a   1.000
_cell.length_b   1.000
_cell.length_c   1.000
_cell.angle_alpha   90.00
_cell.angle_beta   90.00
_cell.angle_gamma   90.00
#
_symmetry.space_group_name_H-M   'P 1'
#
loop_
_entity.id
_entity.type
_entity.pdbx_description
1 polymer ?
#
loop_
_entity_poly.entity_id
_entity_poly.type
_entity_poly.pdbx_seq_one_letter_code
_entity_poly.pdbx_strand_id
1 'polypeptide(L)' 'MLAYFKQNHITQQNLADSIDRSVNTVWNKLHGRSKWSVVEVQKLHDDFGVPTQYFFRD' A
#
# COMPACT_ATOMS: atom_id res chain seq x y z
N MET A 1 -5.24 -6.39 -4.24
CA MET A 1 -4.83 -5.20 -3.49
C MET A 1 -5.76 -4.00 -3.74
N LEU A 2 -5.85 -3.47 -4.97
CA LEU A 2 -6.68 -2.27 -5.27
C LEU A 2 -8.16 -2.38 -4.86
N ALA A 3 -8.77 -3.56 -5.04
CA ALA A 3 -10.15 -3.80 -4.61
C ALA A 3 -10.34 -3.66 -3.08
N TYR A 4 -9.37 -4.13 -2.29
CA TYR A 4 -9.41 -3.99 -0.82
C TYR A 4 -9.38 -2.52 -0.41
N PHE A 5 -8.50 -1.71 -1.00
CA PHE A 5 -8.43 -0.28 -0.70
C PHE A 5 -9.73 0.44 -1.05
N LYS A 6 -10.32 0.09 -2.20
CA LYS A 6 -11.62 0.66 -2.62
C LYS A 6 -12.75 0.30 -1.65
N GLN A 7 -12.81 -0.95 -1.19
CA GLN A 7 -13.83 -1.43 -0.24
C GLN A 7 -13.69 -0.80 1.15
N ASN A 8 -12.45 -0.53 1.58
CA ASN A 8 -12.16 0.05 2.90
C ASN A 8 -12.01 1.58 2.87
N HIS A 9 -12.37 2.24 1.75
CA HIS A 9 -12.24 3.69 1.57
C HIS A 9 -10.83 4.25 1.82
N ILE A 10 -9.79 3.43 1.59
CA ILE A 10 -8.38 3.83 1.75
C ILE A 10 -7.93 4.51 0.47
N THR A 11 -7.59 5.80 0.55
CA THR A 11 -7.11 6.56 -0.61
C THR A 11 -5.61 6.39 -0.81
N GLN A 12 -5.12 6.73 -2.01
CA GLN A 12 -3.67 6.75 -2.28
C GLN A 12 -2.94 7.77 -1.40
N GLN A 13 -3.61 8.86 -1.01
CA GLN A 13 -3.06 9.84 -0.07
C GLN A 13 -2.86 9.23 1.31
N ASN A 14 -3.85 8.48 1.83
CA ASN A 14 -3.70 7.81 3.13
C ASN A 14 -2.54 6.82 3.13
N LEU A 15 -2.38 6.06 2.05
CA LEU A 15 -1.24 5.14 1.90
C LEU A 15 0.09 5.89 1.91
N ALA A 16 0.14 7.04 1.21
CA ALA A 16 1.33 7.87 1.08
C ALA A 16 1.73 8.47 2.43
N ASP A 17 0.75 8.99 3.18
CA ASP A 17 0.94 9.57 4.51
C ASP A 17 1.45 8.51 5.52
N SER A 18 0.86 7.31 5.51
CA SER A 18 1.26 6.20 6.42
C SER A 18 2.73 5.78 6.23
N ILE A 19 3.17 5.66 4.98
CA ILE A 19 4.53 5.21 4.67
C ILE A 19 5.54 6.36 4.51
N ASP A 20 5.13 7.60 4.75
CA ASP A 20 5.94 8.82 4.60
C ASP A 20 6.57 8.91 3.20
N ARG A 21 5.72 8.82 2.16
CA ARG A 21 6.13 8.90 0.75
C ARG A 21 5.18 9.77 -0.04
N SER A 22 5.55 10.09 -1.28
CA SER A 22 4.66 10.78 -2.22
C SER A 22 3.58 9.85 -2.78
N VAL A 23 2.42 10.41 -3.13
CA VAL A 23 1.34 9.70 -3.83
C VAL A 23 1.84 9.04 -5.12
N ASN A 24 2.76 9.68 -5.85
CA ASN A 24 3.35 9.11 -7.05
C ASN A 24 4.17 7.84 -6.76
N THR A 25 4.86 7.79 -5.61
CA THR A 25 5.59 6.60 -5.17
C THR A 25 4.62 5.45 -4.89
N VAL A 26 3.54 5.72 -4.16
CA VAL A 26 2.47 4.74 -3.91
C VAL A 26 1.86 4.27 -5.22
N TRP A 27 1.55 5.18 -6.14
CA TRP A 27 1.00 4.86 -7.45
C TRP A 27 1.92 3.90 -8.22
N ASN A 28 3.22 4.18 -8.27
CA ASN A 28 4.19 3.28 -8.91
C ASN A 28 4.22 1.89 -8.26
N LYS A 29 4.18 1.81 -6.92
CA LYS A 29 4.17 0.53 -6.20
C LYS A 29 2.87 -0.26 -6.41
N LEU A 30 1.72 0.41 -6.42
CA LEU A 30 0.41 -0.23 -6.68
C LEU A 30 0.32 -0.84 -8.08
N HIS A 31 1.02 -0.26 -9.06
CA HIS A 31 1.07 -0.73 -10.44
C HIS A 31 2.30 -1.61 -10.74
N GLY A 32 3.02 -2.07 -9.70
CA GLY A 32 4.16 -2.99 -9.85
C GLY A 32 5.42 -2.37 -10.47
N ARG A 33 5.49 -1.06 -10.64
CA ARG A 33 6.67 -0.35 -11.18
C ARG A 33 7.79 -0.19 -10.15
N SER A 34 7.47 -0.40 -8.87
CA SER A 34 8.41 -0.39 -7.76
C SER A 34 7.99 -1.41 -6.72
N LYS A 35 8.95 -2.01 -6.02
CA LYS A 35 8.70 -3.03 -5.00
C LYS A 35 8.30 -2.40 -3.68
N TRP A 36 7.46 -3.10 -2.92
CA TRP A 36 7.18 -2.78 -1.52
C TRP A 36 8.31 -3.30 -0.64
N SER A 37 8.75 -2.48 0.32
CA SER A 37 9.65 -2.94 1.38
C SER A 37 8.86 -3.58 2.52
N VAL A 38 9.50 -4.46 3.28
CA VAL A 38 8.87 -5.12 4.43
C VAL A 38 8.34 -4.12 5.46
N VAL A 39 9.08 -3.02 5.70
CA VAL A 39 8.68 -1.96 6.63
C VAL A 39 7.42 -1.23 6.16
N GLU A 40 7.31 -0.92 4.86
CA GLU A 40 6.10 -0.30 4.29
C GLU A 40 4.90 -1.25 4.38
N VAL A 41 5.09 -2.55 4.08
CA VAL A 41 4.02 -3.55 4.18
C VAL A 41 3.53 -3.69 5.61
N GLN A 42 4.45 -3.72 6.59
CA GLN A 42 4.10 -3.80 7.99
C GLN A 42 3.30 -2.57 8.44
N LYS A 43 3.76 -1.36 8.10
CA LYS A 43 3.00 -0.13 8.42
C LYS A 43 1.59 -0.13 7.83
N LEU A 44 1.45 -0.51 6.55
CA LEU A 44 0.13 -0.57 5.91
C LEU A 44 -0.76 -1.67 6.50
N HIS A 45 -0.17 -2.76 7.01
CA HIS A 45 -0.90 -3.77 7.75
C HIS A 45 -1.38 -3.23 9.10
N ASP A 46 -0.51 -2.56 9.84
CA ASP A 46 -0.82 -2.03 11.17
C ASP A 46 -1.85 -0.88 11.11
N ASP A 47 -1.72 0.02 10.14
CA ASP A 47 -2.57 1.21 10.02
C ASP A 47 -3.94 0.92 9.38
N PHE A 48 -3.98 -0.01 8.42
CA PHE A 48 -5.17 -0.23 7.57
C PHE A 48 -5.66 -1.69 7.52
N GLY A 49 -5.03 -2.59 8.28
CA GLY A 49 -5.36 -4.01 8.32
C GLY A 49 -5.08 -4.75 7.02
N VAL A 50 -4.28 -4.20 6.10
CA VAL A 50 -4.11 -4.78 4.76
C VAL A 50 -3.39 -6.12 4.88
N PRO A 51 -3.97 -7.23 4.39
CA PRO A 51 -3.29 -8.51 4.44
C PRO A 51 -1.96 -8.50 3.68
N THR A 52 -0.87 -8.87 4.35
CA THR A 52 0.50 -8.83 3.80
C THR A 52 0.66 -9.66 2.53
N GLN A 53 -0.10 -10.76 2.41
CA GLN A 53 -0.20 -11.60 1.22
C GLN A 53 -0.56 -10.84 -0.07
N TYR A 54 -1.20 -9.66 0.02
CA TYR A 54 -1.49 -8.86 -1.17
C TYR A 54 -0.26 -8.20 -1.78
N PHE A 55 0.82 -8.01 -1.01
CA PHE A 55 2.03 -7.31 -1.46
C PHE A 55 3.09 -8.23 -2.05
N PHE A 56 2.98 -9.55 -1.82
CA PHE A 56 3.97 -10.56 -2.22
C PHE A 56 3.42 -11.59 -3.21
N ARG A 57 2.29 -11.31 -3.86
CA ARG A 57 1.82 -12.16 -4.96
C ARG A 57 2.73 -11.96 -6.17
N ASP A 58 3.43 -13.05 -6.56
CA ASP A 58 4.07 -13.21 -7.87
C ASP A 58 3.06 -13.03 -9.01
#